data_AF-A0A7K5QY45-F1
#
_entry.id   AF-A0A7K5QY45-F1
#
_cell.length_a   1.000
_cell.length_b   1.000
_cell.length_c   1.000
_cell.angle_alpha   90.00
_cell.angle_beta   90.00
_cell.angle_gamma   90.00
#
_symmetry.space_group_name_H-M   'P 1'
#
loop_
_entity.id
_entity.type
_entity.pdbx_description
1 polymer ?
#
loop_
_entity_poly.entity_id
_entity_poly.type
_entity_poly.pdbx_seq_one_letter_code
_entity_poly.pdbx_strand_id
1 'polypeptide(L)'
;GPHQGGKLRQGTACLSTLPGVSAGNGCGHTLLTPHSGTLSSKNYPGTYPNHTMCCWRLQAPPGSSLLLAFGDVDLEPSEHCAQSSLLLADPQTGTAYGPYCRNSVPSAPLLVTNSSTVTVLFNSTSHRSGRGLLVSYATSQHPGMGAASPGIKRHPWDVPDPSLTMCFSVYCPAGCKDIHGDIWGNPSQGYRDTSVLCKAAVHAGVIADELGGQITLSREKGITVYESAFANGLLSKRGSLSEKRLVFHKVCCLLSPACDDVLEVVTFNASSWWHEVDVLGQDRAWVAERAALSTNGHSWAAEPGAEAAWLELDLGTRRNVTGIITKGSSEQHDYYVMSYHVSSSRDGKNWRPYRGSSGQEDKVFEGNADSQGEVFNAFIPPIIARYIR
;
A
#
# COMPACT_ATOMS: atom_id res chain seq x y z
N GLY A 1 7.97 49.62 3.63
CA GLY A 1 8.56 48.48 2.91
C GLY A 1 9.86 48.11 3.60
N PRO A 2 9.93 46.95 4.26
CA PRO A 2 10.68 45.83 3.71
C PRO A 2 10.14 44.46 4.21
N HIS A 3 9.11 43.89 3.58
CA HIS A 3 8.62 42.54 3.94
C HIS A 3 8.45 41.58 2.76
N GLN A 4 8.74 42.03 1.53
CA GLN A 4 8.64 41.18 0.33
C GLN A 4 9.94 40.42 -0.02
N GLY A 5 11.09 40.77 0.58
CA GLY A 5 12.39 40.16 0.25
C GLY A 5 12.66 38.78 0.87
N GLY A 6 11.95 38.41 1.94
CA GLY A 6 12.17 37.13 2.65
C GLY A 6 11.52 35.92 1.97
N LYS A 7 10.34 36.10 1.36
CA LYS A 7 9.62 35.03 0.65
C LYS A 7 10.33 34.62 -0.67
N LEU A 8 10.95 35.57 -1.37
CA LEU A 8 11.65 35.30 -2.64
C LEU A 8 12.93 34.46 -2.45
N ARG A 9 13.65 34.65 -1.32
CA ARG A 9 14.85 33.85 -0.97
C ARG A 9 14.52 32.43 -0.50
N GLN A 10 13.33 32.20 0.04
CA GLN A 10 12.89 30.89 0.54
C GLN A 10 12.45 29.96 -0.59
N GLY A 11 11.86 30.51 -1.66
CA GLY A 11 11.59 29.75 -2.90
C GLY A 11 12.87 29.22 -3.58
N THR A 12 14.02 29.89 -3.36
CA THR A 12 15.31 29.51 -3.94
C THR A 12 15.91 28.25 -3.31
N ALA A 13 15.59 27.93 -2.05
CA ALA A 13 16.06 26.71 -1.38
C ALA A 13 15.32 25.44 -1.88
N CYS A 14 14.10 25.59 -2.39
CA CYS A 14 13.34 24.52 -3.04
C CYS A 14 13.77 24.26 -4.50
N LEU A 15 14.27 25.29 -5.18
CA LEU A 15 14.68 25.20 -6.59
C LEU A 15 15.93 24.34 -6.80
N SER A 16 16.72 24.10 -5.75
CA SER A 16 17.90 23.23 -5.79
C SER A 16 17.63 21.76 -5.46
N THR A 17 16.40 21.39 -5.08
CA THR A 17 16.06 20.02 -4.67
C THR A 17 15.64 19.17 -5.87
N LEU A 18 16.24 17.98 -6.00
CA LEU A 18 15.91 17.00 -7.05
C LEU A 18 14.44 16.54 -6.95
N PRO A 19 13.81 16.10 -8.06
CA PRO A 19 12.49 15.50 -8.02
C PRO A 19 12.44 14.36 -6.99
N GLY A 20 11.42 14.34 -6.13
CA GLY A 20 11.26 13.29 -5.13
C GLY A 20 11.96 13.52 -3.77
N VAL A 21 12.70 14.61 -3.58
CA VAL A 21 13.43 14.87 -2.33
C VAL A 21 12.66 15.83 -1.42
N SER A 22 12.31 15.38 -0.21
CA SER A 22 11.83 16.24 0.87
C SER A 22 13.01 16.91 1.58
N ALA A 23 13.11 18.24 1.53
CA ALA A 23 14.05 18.99 2.36
C ALA A 23 13.36 19.43 3.66
N GLY A 24 13.73 18.85 4.81
CA GLY A 24 13.20 19.26 6.13
C GLY A 24 13.17 18.16 7.20
N ASN A 25 13.36 18.52 8.47
CA ASN A 25 13.35 17.61 9.64
C ASN A 25 11.95 17.29 10.22
N GLY A 26 10.90 17.87 9.64
CA GLY A 26 9.50 17.66 10.05
C GLY A 26 8.56 17.22 8.92
N CYS A 27 9.13 16.68 7.84
CA CYS A 27 8.37 16.04 6.76
C CYS A 27 8.05 14.60 7.17
N GLY A 28 6.80 14.19 7.01
CA GLY A 28 6.32 12.88 7.39
C GLY A 28 6.43 11.88 6.25
N HIS A 29 5.58 10.85 6.29
CA HIS A 29 5.45 9.87 5.22
C HIS A 29 5.26 10.57 3.87
N THR A 30 6.09 10.19 2.90
CA THR A 30 6.13 10.77 1.56
C THR A 30 6.47 9.67 0.57
N LEU A 31 5.56 9.41 -0.38
CA LEU A 31 5.84 8.59 -1.56
C LEU A 31 5.33 9.33 -2.79
N LEU A 32 6.26 9.74 -3.66
CA LEU A 32 5.97 10.52 -4.86
C LEU A 32 6.33 9.70 -6.10
N THR A 33 5.34 9.46 -6.96
CA THR A 33 5.55 8.81 -8.27
C THR A 33 5.12 9.73 -9.40
N PRO A 34 5.47 9.44 -10.67
CA PRO A 34 5.01 10.24 -11.80
C PRO A 34 3.47 10.29 -11.96
N HIS A 35 2.75 9.27 -11.49
CA HIS A 35 1.31 9.13 -11.74
C HIS A 35 0.44 9.52 -10.54
N SER A 36 0.92 9.28 -9.32
CA SER A 36 0.22 9.60 -8.08
C SER A 36 1.16 9.56 -6.87
N GLY A 37 0.68 9.99 -5.72
CA GLY A 37 1.44 9.88 -4.49
C GLY A 37 0.73 10.49 -3.29
N THR A 38 1.34 10.28 -2.12
CA THR A 38 0.84 10.73 -0.84
C THR A 38 1.97 11.40 -0.06
N LEU A 39 1.66 12.51 0.60
CA LEU A 39 2.59 13.25 1.45
C LEU A 39 1.91 13.72 2.73
N SER A 40 2.67 13.78 3.80
CA SER A 40 2.18 14.15 5.12
C SER A 40 3.21 14.94 5.93
N SER A 41 2.75 15.64 6.95
CA SER A 41 3.65 16.20 7.98
C SER A 41 4.11 15.12 8.94
N LYS A 42 5.29 15.28 9.54
CA LYS A 42 5.78 14.38 10.57
C LYS A 42 4.79 14.31 11.74
N ASN A 43 4.68 13.13 12.34
CA ASN A 43 3.73 12.77 13.39
C ASN A 43 2.25 12.75 13.00
N TYR A 44 1.85 13.10 11.76
CA TYR A 44 0.43 13.09 11.36
C TYR A 44 -0.24 11.76 11.73
N PRO A 45 -1.44 11.77 12.38
CA PRO A 45 -2.32 12.90 12.68
C PRO A 45 -2.08 13.51 14.07
N GLY A 46 -0.95 13.21 14.71
CA GLY A 46 -0.45 13.92 15.87
C GLY A 46 0.16 15.28 15.50
N THR A 47 0.50 16.06 16.53
CA THR A 47 0.99 17.43 16.34
C THR A 47 2.27 17.47 15.52
N TYR A 48 2.25 18.25 14.44
CA TYR A 48 3.40 18.47 13.57
C TYR A 48 4.53 19.22 14.31
N PRO A 49 5.80 19.11 13.91
CA PRO A 49 6.88 19.79 14.63
C PRO A 49 6.90 21.31 14.40
N ASN A 50 7.37 22.07 15.39
CA ASN A 50 7.68 23.50 15.25
C ASN A 50 8.88 23.73 14.32
N HIS A 51 8.99 24.95 13.78
CA HIS A 51 10.14 25.41 13.00
C HIS A 51 10.52 24.47 11.84
N THR A 52 9.51 23.92 11.17
CA THR A 52 9.67 22.96 10.09
C THR A 52 9.40 23.63 8.77
N MET A 53 10.23 23.35 7.78
CA MET A 53 9.96 23.65 6.38
C MET A 53 10.04 22.36 5.59
N CYS A 54 9.01 22.07 4.81
CA CYS A 54 8.96 20.94 3.90
C CYS A 54 8.66 21.42 2.49
N CYS A 55 9.36 20.82 1.54
CA CYS A 55 9.24 21.12 0.14
C CYS A 55 9.11 19.82 -0.64
N TRP A 56 8.02 19.67 -1.39
CA TRP A 56 7.80 18.53 -2.26
C TRP A 56 7.56 19.01 -3.69
N ARG A 57 8.32 18.47 -4.64
CA ARG A 57 8.13 18.75 -6.06
C ARG A 57 7.39 17.59 -6.71
N LEU A 58 6.13 17.85 -7.08
CA LEU A 58 5.29 16.91 -7.81
C LEU A 58 5.55 17.07 -9.30
N GLN A 59 5.79 15.97 -10.00
CA GLN A 59 6.10 15.98 -11.43
C GLN A 59 5.37 14.85 -12.15
N ALA A 60 4.42 15.23 -13.00
CA ALA A 60 3.69 14.34 -13.88
C ALA A 60 4.36 14.24 -15.27
N PRO A 61 4.07 13.18 -16.04
CA PRO A 61 4.43 13.10 -17.44
C PRO A 61 3.93 14.32 -18.24
N PRO A 62 4.66 14.75 -19.29
CA PRO A 62 4.24 15.83 -20.17
C PRO A 62 2.84 15.58 -20.76
N GLY A 63 2.01 16.63 -20.83
CA GLY A 63 0.64 16.54 -21.34
C GLY A 63 -0.41 16.12 -20.32
N SER A 64 0.00 15.71 -19.11
CA SER A 64 -0.90 15.48 -17.98
C SER A 64 -0.92 16.67 -17.03
N SER A 65 -2.02 16.84 -16.31
CA SER A 65 -2.12 17.82 -15.21
C SER A 65 -2.29 17.10 -13.87
N LEU A 66 -2.03 17.81 -12.77
CA LEU A 66 -2.09 17.25 -11.43
C LEU A 66 -3.44 17.56 -10.78
N LEU A 67 -4.06 16.53 -10.24
CA LEU A 67 -5.20 16.59 -9.33
C LEU A 67 -4.64 16.43 -7.92
N LEU A 68 -4.93 17.34 -6.99
CA LEU A 68 -4.52 17.24 -5.59
C LEU A 68 -5.75 17.17 -4.69
N ALA A 69 -5.73 16.27 -3.73
CA ALA A 69 -6.77 16.14 -2.73
C ALA A 69 -6.24 16.43 -1.32
N PHE A 70 -6.96 17.31 -0.63
CA PHE A 70 -6.69 17.68 0.75
C PHE A 70 -7.40 16.69 1.67
N GLY A 71 -6.72 15.59 2.00
CA GLY A 71 -7.26 14.54 2.84
C GLY A 71 -7.56 15.03 4.26
N ASP A 72 -6.57 15.64 4.88
CA ASP A 72 -6.70 16.31 6.17
C ASP A 72 -5.67 17.44 6.25
N VAL A 73 -6.11 18.65 6.57
CA VAL A 73 -5.22 19.80 6.75
C VAL A 73 -5.68 20.54 7.98
N ASP A 74 -4.98 20.30 9.08
CA ASP A 74 -5.28 20.83 10.39
C ASP A 74 -4.03 21.50 10.98
N LEU A 75 -3.78 22.71 10.49
CA LEU A 75 -2.68 23.58 10.91
C LEU A 75 -3.18 24.69 11.83
N GLU A 76 -2.34 25.14 12.76
CA GLU A 76 -2.64 26.23 13.69
C GLU A 76 -3.17 27.46 12.94
N PRO A 77 -4.39 27.94 13.27
CA PRO A 77 -4.97 29.10 12.62
C PRO A 77 -4.22 30.37 13.04
N SER A 78 -3.92 31.23 12.07
CA SER A 78 -3.32 32.54 12.30
C SER A 78 -3.78 33.52 11.22
N GLU A 79 -3.63 34.82 11.48
CA GLU A 79 -3.93 35.86 10.48
C GLU A 79 -3.10 35.61 9.23
N HIS A 80 -3.77 35.50 8.07
CA HIS A 80 -3.18 35.14 6.78
C HIS A 80 -2.30 33.87 6.80
N CYS A 81 -2.54 32.94 7.72
CA CYS A 81 -1.74 31.73 7.94
C CYS A 81 -0.24 32.02 8.15
N ALA A 82 0.10 33.13 8.83
CA ALA A 82 1.47 33.56 9.03
C ALA A 82 2.33 32.60 9.87
N GLN A 83 1.72 31.84 10.80
CA GLN A 83 2.47 30.95 11.69
C GLN A 83 2.71 29.58 11.09
N SER A 84 1.67 28.95 10.56
CA SER A 84 1.72 27.66 9.90
C SER A 84 0.92 27.74 8.60
N SER A 85 1.51 27.30 7.49
CA SER A 85 0.89 27.39 6.18
C SER A 85 1.25 26.24 5.25
N LEU A 86 0.29 25.88 4.41
CA LEU A 86 0.45 25.02 3.24
C LEU A 86 0.22 25.86 1.99
N LEU A 87 1.21 25.95 1.11
CA LEU A 87 1.16 26.71 -0.14
C LEU A 87 1.51 25.78 -1.29
N LEU A 88 0.74 25.83 -2.37
CA LEU A 88 1.06 25.13 -3.60
C LEU A 88 1.40 26.17 -4.66
N ALA A 89 2.54 26.01 -5.32
CA ALA A 89 3.00 26.92 -6.35
C ALA A 89 3.23 26.14 -7.65
N ASP A 90 2.68 26.63 -8.75
CA ASP A 90 3.00 26.18 -10.08
C ASP A 90 4.19 27.00 -10.60
N PRO A 91 5.39 26.39 -10.71
CA PRO A 91 6.57 27.13 -11.15
C PRO A 91 6.51 27.52 -12.64
N GLN A 92 5.64 26.90 -13.45
CA GLN A 92 5.54 27.21 -14.88
C GLN A 92 4.69 28.46 -15.13
N THR A 93 3.58 28.60 -14.42
CA THR A 93 2.64 29.73 -14.58
C THR A 93 2.84 30.84 -13.55
N GLY A 94 3.54 30.55 -12.44
CA GLY A 94 3.62 31.45 -11.28
C GLY A 94 2.34 31.48 -10.43
N THR A 95 1.35 30.63 -10.76
CA THR A 95 0.10 30.53 -10.01
C THR A 95 0.36 29.93 -8.63
N ALA A 96 -0.29 30.48 -7.60
CA ALA A 96 -0.20 29.96 -6.23
C ALA A 96 -1.60 29.67 -5.67
N TYR A 97 -1.73 28.54 -4.96
CA TYR A 97 -2.93 28.10 -4.27
C TYR A 97 -2.65 28.06 -2.77
N GLY A 98 -3.42 28.84 -2.00
CA GLY A 98 -3.18 29.07 -0.57
C GLY A 98 -2.64 30.48 -0.29
N PRO A 99 -2.11 30.74 0.92
CA PRO A 99 -1.77 29.77 1.97
C PRO A 99 -2.99 29.17 2.68
N TYR A 100 -2.90 27.87 2.98
CA TYR A 100 -3.90 27.11 3.71
C TYR A 100 -3.46 26.85 5.16
N CYS A 101 -4.37 27.09 6.09
CA CYS A 101 -4.37 26.66 7.48
C CYS A 101 -5.81 26.34 7.88
N ARG A 102 -6.10 25.90 9.12
CA ARG A 102 -7.42 25.37 9.52
C ARG A 102 -8.64 26.18 9.04
N ASN A 103 -8.55 27.52 9.00
CA ASN A 103 -9.66 28.40 8.64
C ASN A 103 -9.72 28.80 7.14
N SER A 104 -8.77 28.33 6.31
CA SER A 104 -8.68 28.73 4.90
C SER A 104 -8.61 27.58 3.91
N VAL A 105 -8.69 26.32 4.37
CA VAL A 105 -8.71 25.14 3.48
C VAL A 105 -9.97 25.18 2.59
N PRO A 106 -9.87 24.91 1.27
CA PRO A 106 -11.03 24.90 0.38
C PRO A 106 -12.07 23.88 0.83
N SER A 107 -13.35 24.24 0.72
CA SER A 107 -14.46 23.31 0.98
C SER A 107 -14.55 22.21 -0.08
N ALA A 108 -13.97 22.45 -1.26
CA ALA A 108 -13.85 21.45 -2.32
C ALA A 108 -12.67 20.51 -2.01
N PRO A 109 -12.89 19.17 -2.02
CA PRO A 109 -11.87 18.21 -1.64
C PRO A 109 -10.74 18.07 -2.67
N LEU A 110 -10.97 18.53 -3.90
CA LEU A 110 -10.09 18.33 -5.04
C LEU A 110 -9.70 19.68 -5.67
N LEU A 111 -8.40 19.90 -5.82
CA LEU A 111 -7.81 20.99 -6.58
C LEU A 111 -7.27 20.44 -7.91
N VAL A 112 -7.79 20.98 -9.00
CA VAL A 112 -7.29 20.69 -10.35
C VAL A 112 -6.25 21.74 -10.72
N THR A 113 -5.02 21.31 -11.00
CA THR A 113 -4.02 22.20 -11.58
C THR A 113 -4.02 22.07 -13.10
N ASN A 114 -3.55 23.11 -13.78
CA ASN A 114 -3.40 23.13 -15.24
C ASN A 114 -1.93 22.90 -15.64
N SER A 115 -1.13 22.30 -14.76
CA SER A 115 0.32 22.13 -14.92
C SER A 115 0.75 20.72 -14.56
N SER A 116 1.78 20.25 -15.24
CA SER A 116 2.42 18.95 -14.97
C SER A 116 3.40 19.03 -13.81
N THR A 117 3.63 20.20 -13.22
CA THR A 117 4.56 20.39 -12.10
C THR A 117 3.95 21.31 -11.06
N VAL A 118 3.97 20.87 -9.80
CA VAL A 118 3.50 21.67 -8.66
C VAL A 118 4.48 21.49 -7.51
N THR A 119 4.88 22.59 -6.89
CA THR A 119 5.67 22.59 -5.66
C THR A 119 4.75 22.79 -4.47
N VAL A 120 4.74 21.83 -3.55
CA VAL A 120 4.01 21.90 -2.28
C VAL A 120 4.98 22.35 -1.19
N LEU A 121 4.62 23.43 -0.50
CA LEU A 121 5.40 24.08 0.53
C LEU A 121 4.62 24.05 1.84
N PHE A 122 5.17 23.36 2.85
CA PHE A 122 4.66 23.41 4.20
C PHE A 122 5.66 24.14 5.10
N ASN A 123 5.19 25.14 5.83
CA ASN A 123 6.03 25.90 6.76
C ASN A 123 5.33 26.00 8.12
N SER A 124 6.06 25.70 9.19
CA SER A 124 5.64 25.92 10.58
C SER A 124 6.67 26.77 11.31
N THR A 125 6.17 27.63 12.18
CA THR A 125 6.98 28.41 13.14
C THR A 125 6.70 27.88 14.55
N SER A 126 6.26 28.72 15.47
CA SER A 126 5.78 28.32 16.80
C SER A 126 4.26 28.15 16.75
N HIS A 127 3.78 26.95 17.08
CA HIS A 127 2.36 26.62 17.22
C HIS A 127 2.11 25.79 18.48
N ARG A 128 0.83 25.62 18.83
CA ARG A 128 0.40 24.92 20.06
C ARG A 128 -0.26 23.58 19.74
N SER A 129 -0.99 23.50 18.64
CA SER A 129 -1.77 22.30 18.27
C SER A 129 -2.06 22.24 16.76
N GLY A 130 -2.54 21.09 16.32
CA GLY A 130 -2.98 20.81 14.95
C GLY A 130 -2.51 19.45 14.51
N ARG A 131 -3.39 18.66 13.88
CA ARG A 131 -3.09 17.28 13.48
C ARG A 131 -2.12 17.17 12.31
N GLY A 132 -1.76 18.30 11.69
CA GLY A 132 -0.81 18.35 10.58
C GLY A 132 -1.49 18.31 9.23
N LEU A 133 -0.85 17.69 8.24
CA LEU A 133 -1.38 17.57 6.89
C LEU A 133 -1.23 16.16 6.34
N LEU A 134 -2.19 15.78 5.51
CA LEU A 134 -2.21 14.63 4.63
C LEU A 134 -2.77 15.08 3.29
N VAL A 135 -1.93 15.08 2.26
CA VAL A 135 -2.26 15.48 0.90
C VAL A 135 -1.93 14.33 -0.02
N SER A 136 -2.82 14.08 -0.98
CA SER A 136 -2.58 13.10 -2.05
C SER A 136 -2.71 13.77 -3.40
N TYR A 137 -2.07 13.20 -4.41
CA TYR A 137 -2.21 13.67 -5.79
C TYR A 137 -2.27 12.51 -6.77
N ALA A 138 -2.82 12.79 -7.95
CA ALA A 138 -2.84 11.90 -9.10
C ALA A 138 -2.81 12.74 -10.39
N THR A 139 -2.49 12.10 -11.50
CA THR A 139 -2.64 12.74 -12.82
C THR A 139 -4.11 12.85 -13.22
N SER A 140 -4.42 13.79 -14.11
CA SER A 140 -5.77 14.02 -14.66
C SER A 140 -6.36 12.83 -15.41
N GLN A 141 -5.57 11.81 -15.74
CA GLN A 141 -6.02 10.54 -16.31
C GLN A 141 -6.77 9.66 -15.29
N HIS A 142 -6.78 10.05 -14.00
CA HIS A 142 -7.43 9.32 -12.91
C HIS A 142 -8.43 10.21 -12.15
N PRO A 143 -9.55 10.61 -12.78
CA PRO A 143 -10.52 11.54 -12.17
C PRO A 143 -11.22 10.99 -10.91
N GLY A 144 -11.19 9.66 -10.69
CA GLY A 144 -11.79 9.00 -9.52
C GLY A 144 -11.08 9.24 -8.18
N MET A 145 -9.99 10.02 -8.14
CA MET A 145 -9.21 10.26 -6.92
C MET A 145 -10.00 11.00 -5.83
N GLY A 146 -10.87 11.95 -6.21
CA GLY A 146 -11.62 12.76 -5.25
C GLY A 146 -12.58 11.98 -4.33
N ALA A 147 -12.94 10.75 -4.71
CA ALA A 147 -13.76 9.85 -3.90
C ALA A 147 -12.93 9.00 -2.91
N ALA A 148 -11.62 8.86 -3.11
CA ALA A 148 -10.80 7.88 -2.41
C ALA A 148 -9.85 8.45 -1.36
N SER A 149 -9.68 9.77 -1.36
CA SER A 149 -8.45 10.35 -0.86
C SER A 149 -8.26 10.04 0.63
N PRO A 150 -7.06 9.59 1.05
CA PRO A 150 -6.76 9.29 2.44
C PRO A 150 -7.17 10.46 3.35
N GLY A 151 -8.21 10.31 4.18
CA GLY A 151 -8.67 11.35 5.12
C GLY A 151 -10.00 12.04 4.80
N ILE A 152 -10.54 11.92 3.58
CA ILE A 152 -11.89 12.42 3.28
C ILE A 152 -12.92 11.54 4.01
N LYS A 153 -13.49 12.05 5.11
CA LYS A 153 -14.57 11.40 5.87
C LYS A 153 -15.93 11.42 5.16
N ARG A 154 -16.05 12.12 4.03
CA ARG A 154 -17.28 12.10 3.22
C ARG A 154 -17.32 10.81 2.44
N HIS A 155 -18.22 9.93 2.85
CA HIS A 155 -18.71 8.81 2.05
C HIS A 155 -19.06 9.31 0.63
N PRO A 156 -18.35 8.91 -0.43
CA PRO A 156 -18.68 9.26 -1.81
C PRO A 156 -19.98 8.63 -2.34
N TRP A 157 -20.78 8.03 -1.45
CA TRP A 157 -21.73 6.96 -1.75
C TRP A 157 -23.18 7.41 -1.95
N ASP A 158 -23.44 8.72 -2.07
CA ASP A 158 -24.80 9.27 -2.16
C ASP A 158 -25.40 9.24 -3.58
N VAL A 159 -24.78 8.55 -4.55
CA VAL A 159 -25.35 8.38 -5.89
C VAL A 159 -25.59 6.89 -6.18
N PRO A 160 -26.83 6.40 -6.09
CA PRO A 160 -27.19 5.05 -6.53
C PRO A 160 -27.22 4.99 -8.07
N ASP A 161 -26.46 4.07 -8.67
CA ASP A 161 -26.71 3.64 -10.06
C ASP A 161 -27.82 2.56 -10.05
N PRO A 162 -28.96 2.76 -10.72
CA PRO A 162 -30.07 1.81 -10.72
C PRO A 162 -29.87 0.58 -11.63
N SER A 163 -28.77 0.46 -12.37
CA SER A 163 -28.81 -0.30 -13.63
C SER A 163 -27.78 -1.41 -13.86
N LEU A 164 -27.08 -1.92 -12.84
CA LEU A 164 -26.55 -3.31 -12.68
C LEU A 164 -25.31 -3.33 -11.76
N THR A 165 -25.32 -4.23 -10.76
CA THR A 165 -24.16 -4.69 -9.94
C THR A 165 -23.75 -3.77 -8.78
N MET A 166 -23.80 -4.30 -7.55
CA MET A 166 -23.38 -3.69 -6.27
C MET A 166 -21.86 -3.37 -6.16
N CYS A 167 -21.17 -3.13 -7.27
CA CYS A 167 -19.75 -2.84 -7.33
C CYS A 167 -19.51 -1.37 -7.69
N PHE A 168 -18.51 -0.74 -7.09
CA PHE A 168 -18.08 0.61 -7.40
C PHE A 168 -16.56 0.68 -7.50
N SER A 169 -16.07 1.65 -8.28
CA SER A 169 -14.65 1.84 -8.51
C SER A 169 -14.14 3.16 -7.93
N VAL A 170 -12.93 3.12 -7.40
CA VAL A 170 -12.29 4.23 -6.69
C VAL A 170 -10.81 4.27 -7.08
N TYR A 171 -10.16 5.44 -7.14
CA TYR A 171 -8.73 5.53 -7.42
C TYR A 171 -7.91 5.81 -6.15
N CYS A 172 -7.04 4.89 -5.77
CA CYS A 172 -6.13 5.06 -4.64
C CYS A 172 -4.75 5.55 -5.11
N PRO A 173 -4.18 6.61 -4.52
CA PRO A 173 -2.84 7.08 -4.85
C PRO A 173 -1.76 6.11 -4.33
N ALA A 174 -0.54 6.26 -4.82
CA ALA A 174 0.62 5.57 -4.23
C ALA A 174 0.89 6.05 -2.78
N GLY A 175 1.46 5.18 -1.95
CA GLY A 175 1.87 5.48 -0.58
C GLY A 175 0.74 5.42 0.44
N CYS A 176 -0.21 4.51 0.24
CA CYS A 176 -1.33 4.23 1.12
C CYS A 176 -1.03 3.20 2.23
N LYS A 177 0.14 2.52 2.22
CA LYS A 177 0.54 1.55 3.25
C LYS A 177 0.71 2.23 4.62
N ASP A 178 1.47 3.32 4.65
CA ASP A 178 1.87 4.01 5.89
C ASP A 178 0.95 5.17 6.29
N ILE A 179 -0.21 5.31 5.63
CA ILE A 179 -1.21 6.29 6.08
C ILE A 179 -1.78 5.88 7.43
N HIS A 180 -2.06 6.89 8.25
CA HIS A 180 -2.65 6.67 9.56
C HIS A 180 -4.08 6.13 9.46
N GLY A 181 -4.42 5.27 10.42
CA GLY A 181 -5.72 4.65 10.55
C GLY A 181 -5.59 3.14 10.40
N ASP A 182 -6.58 2.47 10.97
CA ASP A 182 -6.61 1.02 11.07
C ASP A 182 -7.42 0.42 9.91
N ILE A 183 -7.14 -0.85 9.66
CA ILE A 183 -7.91 -1.72 8.79
C ILE A 183 -8.35 -2.91 9.61
N TRP A 184 -9.59 -3.36 9.42
CA TRP A 184 -10.16 -4.45 10.21
C TRP A 184 -10.71 -5.52 9.28
N GLY A 185 -10.26 -6.76 9.44
CA GLY A 185 -10.62 -7.89 8.57
C GLY A 185 -9.46 -8.35 7.67
N ASN A 186 -9.77 -9.18 6.68
CA ASN A 186 -8.78 -9.88 5.89
C ASN A 186 -9.24 -10.05 4.43
N PRO A 187 -8.37 -10.48 3.49
CA PRO A 187 -8.74 -10.58 2.08
C PRO A 187 -9.86 -11.58 1.80
N SER A 188 -9.94 -12.69 2.54
CA SER A 188 -10.90 -13.77 2.27
C SER A 188 -12.31 -13.47 2.78
N GLN A 189 -12.42 -12.85 3.96
CA GLN A 189 -13.69 -12.46 4.54
C GLN A 189 -14.06 -11.04 4.15
N GLY A 190 -13.15 -10.17 3.72
CA GLY A 190 -13.39 -8.76 3.51
C GLY A 190 -13.20 -7.90 4.78
N TYR A 191 -13.48 -6.61 4.64
CA TYR A 191 -13.06 -5.58 5.59
C TYR A 191 -14.24 -4.84 6.20
N ARG A 192 -14.10 -4.43 7.45
CA ARG A 192 -15.08 -3.56 8.12
C ARG A 192 -15.19 -2.23 7.39
N ASP A 193 -16.40 -1.68 7.29
CA ASP A 193 -16.69 -0.41 6.61
C ASP A 193 -15.98 0.83 7.20
N THR A 194 -15.47 0.76 8.42
CA THR A 194 -14.65 1.83 9.01
C THR A 194 -13.17 1.78 8.61
N SER A 195 -12.73 0.72 7.92
CA SER A 195 -11.34 0.54 7.47
C SER A 195 -10.90 1.68 6.56
N VAL A 196 -9.63 2.08 6.67
CA VAL A 196 -9.04 3.00 5.69
C VAL A 196 -9.00 2.32 4.33
N LEU A 197 -9.83 2.80 3.39
CA LEU A 197 -10.13 2.12 2.13
C LEU A 197 -8.87 1.76 1.30
N CYS A 198 -8.01 2.73 1.03
CA CYS A 198 -6.83 2.48 0.18
C CYS A 198 -5.74 1.66 0.89
N LYS A 199 -5.63 1.76 2.22
CA LYS A 199 -4.76 0.88 3.00
C LYS A 199 -5.26 -0.56 2.99
N ALA A 200 -6.58 -0.74 3.11
CA ALA A 200 -7.23 -2.05 3.02
C ALA A 200 -7.09 -2.64 1.60
N ALA A 201 -7.08 -1.81 0.56
CA ALA A 201 -6.84 -2.26 -0.81
C ALA A 201 -5.40 -2.77 -1.04
N VAL A 202 -4.39 -2.08 -0.46
CA VAL A 202 -3.01 -2.57 -0.43
C VAL A 202 -2.92 -3.90 0.33
N HIS A 203 -3.52 -3.98 1.52
CA HIS A 203 -3.57 -5.21 2.32
C HIS A 203 -4.27 -6.36 1.58
N ALA A 204 -5.36 -6.08 0.84
CA ALA A 204 -6.07 -7.05 0.02
C ALA A 204 -5.27 -7.52 -1.21
N GLY A 205 -4.18 -6.84 -1.55
CA GLY A 205 -3.36 -7.17 -2.71
C GLY A 205 -4.06 -6.88 -4.05
N VAL A 206 -5.02 -5.94 -4.08
CA VAL A 206 -5.63 -5.49 -5.34
C VAL A 206 -4.87 -4.34 -6.00
N ILE A 207 -4.02 -3.65 -5.23
CA ILE A 207 -3.09 -2.62 -5.70
C ILE A 207 -1.75 -2.74 -4.96
N ALA A 208 -0.66 -2.33 -5.63
CA ALA A 208 0.65 -2.20 -5.01
C ALA A 208 0.79 -0.79 -4.40
N ASP A 209 1.41 -0.69 -3.22
CA ASP A 209 1.55 0.59 -2.51
C ASP A 209 2.35 1.61 -3.32
N GLU A 210 3.40 1.14 -3.99
CA GLU A 210 4.29 1.97 -4.80
C GLU A 210 3.67 2.48 -6.11
N LEU A 211 2.51 1.94 -6.51
CA LEU A 211 1.81 2.36 -7.73
C LEU A 211 0.49 3.07 -7.44
N GLY A 212 -0.21 2.66 -6.38
CA GLY A 212 -1.64 2.91 -6.25
C GLY A 212 -2.42 2.22 -7.36
N GLY A 213 -3.59 2.77 -7.71
CA GLY A 213 -4.38 2.31 -8.84
C GLY A 213 -5.89 2.39 -8.62
N GLN A 214 -6.63 2.04 -9.66
CA GLN A 214 -8.08 1.93 -9.60
C GLN A 214 -8.47 0.59 -8.96
N ILE A 215 -9.22 0.68 -7.87
CA ILE A 215 -9.77 -0.45 -7.12
C ILE A 215 -11.24 -0.61 -7.46
N THR A 216 -11.72 -1.85 -7.44
CA THR A 216 -13.15 -2.16 -7.52
C THR A 216 -13.55 -2.94 -6.28
N LEU A 217 -14.67 -2.58 -5.67
CA LEU A 217 -15.17 -3.27 -4.49
C LEU A 217 -16.69 -3.28 -4.45
N SER A 218 -17.25 -4.22 -3.69
CA SER A 218 -18.68 -4.30 -3.36
C SER A 218 -18.92 -4.00 -1.88
N ARG A 219 -20.15 -3.59 -1.59
CA ARG A 219 -20.64 -3.44 -0.22
C ARG A 219 -21.63 -4.55 0.08
N GLU A 220 -21.25 -5.42 1.00
CA GLU A 220 -22.04 -6.58 1.39
C GLU A 220 -22.54 -6.45 2.83
N LYS A 221 -23.41 -7.38 3.23
CA LYS A 221 -23.85 -7.49 4.62
C LYS A 221 -22.65 -7.78 5.52
N GLY A 222 -22.55 -7.05 6.63
CA GLY A 222 -21.47 -7.24 7.59
C GLY A 222 -21.52 -8.59 8.30
N ILE A 223 -20.36 -8.98 8.83
CA ILE A 223 -20.17 -10.19 9.63
C ILE A 223 -19.94 -9.83 11.10
N THR A 224 -20.12 -10.80 12.00
CA THR A 224 -20.06 -10.58 13.46
C THR A 224 -18.66 -10.33 13.98
N VAL A 225 -17.66 -10.95 13.36
CA VAL A 225 -16.25 -10.82 13.71
C VAL A 225 -15.43 -10.72 12.43
N TYR A 226 -14.52 -9.76 12.40
CA TYR A 226 -13.54 -9.58 11.34
C TYR A 226 -12.19 -10.05 11.88
N GLU A 227 -11.71 -11.21 11.42
CA GLU A 227 -10.42 -11.72 11.88
C GLU A 227 -9.25 -10.93 11.29
N SER A 228 -8.20 -10.74 12.08
CA SER A 228 -6.96 -10.12 11.62
C SER A 228 -6.18 -11.06 10.71
N ALA A 229 -5.42 -10.50 9.78
CA ALA A 229 -4.44 -11.22 8.97
C ALA A 229 -3.23 -10.33 8.73
N PHE A 230 -2.08 -10.96 8.46
CA PHE A 230 -0.92 -10.26 7.94
C PHE A 230 -0.86 -10.48 6.44
N ALA A 231 -0.95 -9.42 5.65
CA ALA A 231 -0.93 -9.51 4.20
C ALA A 231 -0.26 -8.31 3.56
N ASN A 232 0.56 -8.55 2.53
CA ASN A 232 1.25 -7.52 1.76
C ASN A 232 2.06 -6.55 2.67
N GLY A 233 2.68 -7.09 3.71
CA GLY A 233 3.45 -6.34 4.71
C GLY A 233 2.64 -5.43 5.63
N LEU A 234 1.33 -5.69 5.76
CA LEU A 234 0.43 -4.97 6.66
C LEU A 234 -0.27 -5.96 7.59
N LEU A 235 -0.31 -5.63 8.89
CA LEU A 235 -1.13 -6.34 9.87
C LEU A 235 -2.48 -5.64 10.02
N SER A 236 -3.58 -6.33 9.73
CA SER A 236 -4.91 -5.84 10.06
C SER A 236 -5.29 -6.13 11.52
N LYS A 237 -6.27 -5.38 12.04
CA LYS A 237 -6.80 -5.59 13.39
C LYS A 237 -8.05 -6.46 13.38
N ARG A 238 -8.27 -7.16 14.49
CA ARG A 238 -9.55 -7.83 14.74
C ARG A 238 -10.64 -6.79 14.95
N GLY A 239 -11.78 -6.95 14.27
CA GLY A 239 -12.91 -6.03 14.34
C GLY A 239 -14.19 -6.72 14.83
N SER A 240 -15.05 -5.95 15.49
CA SER A 240 -16.41 -6.39 15.87
C SER A 240 -17.42 -6.13 14.75
N LEU A 241 -18.65 -6.58 14.97
CA LEU A 241 -19.81 -6.39 14.09
C LEU A 241 -19.83 -5.00 13.44
N SER A 242 -20.10 -5.00 12.15
CA SER A 242 -20.52 -3.82 11.41
C SER A 242 -21.77 -4.17 10.61
N GLU A 243 -22.58 -3.17 10.28
CA GLU A 243 -23.74 -3.35 9.41
C GLU A 243 -23.31 -3.81 8.01
N LYS A 244 -22.13 -3.38 7.57
CA LYS A 244 -21.67 -3.53 6.18
C LYS A 244 -20.20 -3.89 6.11
N ARG A 245 -19.85 -4.61 5.05
CA ARG A 245 -18.52 -5.12 4.77
C ARG A 245 -18.08 -4.72 3.37
N LEU A 246 -16.82 -4.35 3.24
CA LEU A 246 -16.17 -4.01 1.98
C LEU A 246 -15.45 -5.26 1.46
N VAL A 247 -15.75 -5.66 0.23
CA VAL A 247 -15.09 -6.79 -0.44
C VAL A 247 -14.43 -6.29 -1.70
N PHE A 248 -13.10 -6.45 -1.78
CA PHE A 248 -12.33 -6.00 -2.93
C PHE A 248 -12.34 -7.06 -4.02
N HIS A 249 -12.50 -6.62 -5.26
CA HIS A 249 -12.53 -7.48 -6.44
C HIS A 249 -11.28 -7.25 -7.27
N LYS A 250 -10.55 -8.33 -7.56
CA LYS A 250 -9.48 -8.30 -8.56
C LYS A 250 -10.14 -8.18 -9.94
N VAL A 251 -9.55 -7.41 -10.87
CA VAL A 251 -10.12 -7.18 -12.22
C VAL A 251 -10.40 -8.49 -12.97
N CYS A 252 -9.61 -9.55 -12.72
CA CYS A 252 -9.86 -10.90 -13.23
C CYS A 252 -11.22 -11.46 -12.79
N CYS A 253 -11.64 -11.21 -11.54
CA CYS A 253 -12.85 -11.77 -10.95
C CYS A 253 -14.14 -11.27 -11.61
N LEU A 254 -14.12 -10.08 -12.21
CA LEU A 254 -15.25 -9.54 -12.98
C LEU A 254 -15.44 -10.27 -14.32
N LEU A 255 -14.37 -10.90 -14.82
CA LEU A 255 -14.35 -11.62 -16.09
C LEU A 255 -14.44 -13.15 -15.91
N SER A 256 -14.08 -13.67 -14.73
CA SER A 256 -14.21 -15.09 -14.39
C SER A 256 -14.37 -15.31 -12.88
N PRO A 257 -15.41 -16.05 -12.42
CA PRO A 257 -15.66 -16.31 -11.01
C PRO A 257 -14.62 -17.23 -10.34
N ALA A 258 -13.71 -17.86 -11.09
CA ALA A 258 -12.70 -18.79 -10.57
C ALA A 258 -11.32 -18.14 -10.27
N CYS A 259 -11.22 -16.81 -10.26
CA CYS A 259 -9.92 -16.12 -10.08
C CYS A 259 -9.45 -16.02 -8.60
N ASP A 260 -10.22 -16.51 -7.62
CA ASP A 260 -9.87 -16.43 -6.18
C ASP A 260 -9.72 -17.80 -5.50
N ASP A 261 -9.77 -18.89 -6.26
CA ASP A 261 -9.55 -20.23 -5.74
C ASP A 261 -8.06 -20.47 -5.49
N VAL A 262 -7.76 -21.10 -4.34
CA VAL A 262 -6.42 -21.57 -4.01
C VAL A 262 -6.01 -22.63 -5.05
N LEU A 263 -4.91 -22.38 -5.75
CA LEU A 263 -4.41 -23.30 -6.76
C LEU A 263 -3.86 -24.57 -6.10
N GLU A 264 -4.30 -25.73 -6.59
CA GLU A 264 -3.74 -27.02 -6.18
C GLU A 264 -2.32 -27.19 -6.76
N VAL A 265 -1.38 -27.57 -5.90
CA VAL A 265 -0.01 -27.90 -6.28
C VAL A 265 0.08 -29.40 -6.52
N VAL A 266 0.55 -29.81 -7.70
CA VAL A 266 0.58 -31.22 -8.11
C VAL A 266 1.77 -31.95 -7.48
N THR A 267 2.94 -31.32 -7.50
CA THR A 267 4.15 -31.88 -6.88
C THR A 267 4.98 -30.79 -6.23
N PHE A 268 5.62 -31.14 -5.11
CA PHE A 268 6.61 -30.31 -4.44
C PHE A 268 8.01 -30.89 -4.67
N ASN A 269 9.01 -30.02 -4.76
CA ASN A 269 10.41 -30.39 -4.84
C ASN A 269 11.23 -29.35 -4.07
N ALA A 270 12.45 -29.67 -3.65
CA ALA A 270 13.26 -28.73 -2.88
C ALA A 270 14.76 -28.90 -3.16
N SER A 271 15.54 -27.89 -2.79
CA SER A 271 17.01 -27.95 -2.85
C SER A 271 17.58 -29.05 -1.97
N SER A 272 17.02 -29.21 -0.78
CA SER A 272 17.40 -30.17 0.25
C SER A 272 16.27 -30.28 1.28
N TRP A 273 16.41 -31.21 2.22
CA TRP A 273 15.47 -31.39 3.32
C TRP A 273 16.23 -31.78 4.60
N TRP A 274 15.76 -31.30 5.73
CA TRP A 274 16.39 -31.55 7.03
C TRP A 274 15.95 -32.90 7.60
N HIS A 275 16.91 -33.68 8.05
CA HIS A 275 16.70 -34.91 8.80
C HIS A 275 16.99 -34.69 10.28
N GLU A 276 15.98 -34.90 11.12
CA GLU A 276 16.05 -34.77 12.57
C GLU A 276 15.76 -36.12 13.20
N VAL A 277 16.55 -36.51 14.21
CA VAL A 277 16.24 -37.66 15.07
C VAL A 277 15.84 -37.10 16.42
N ASP A 278 14.61 -37.36 16.87
CA ASP A 278 14.12 -36.80 18.12
C ASP A 278 14.75 -37.49 19.34
N VAL A 279 14.45 -36.95 20.53
CA VAL A 279 14.96 -37.45 21.81
C VAL A 279 14.54 -38.90 22.12
N LEU A 280 13.54 -39.42 21.43
CA LEU A 280 13.06 -40.80 21.54
C LEU A 280 13.67 -41.72 20.48
N GLY A 281 14.56 -41.20 19.62
CA GLY A 281 15.18 -41.94 18.53
C GLY A 281 14.27 -42.11 17.31
N GLN A 282 13.18 -41.32 17.18
CA GLN A 282 12.33 -41.34 16.00
C GLN A 282 12.86 -40.40 14.92
N ASP A 283 12.96 -40.92 13.70
CA ASP A 283 13.32 -40.14 12.53
C ASP A 283 12.17 -39.22 12.10
N ARG A 284 12.49 -37.94 11.92
CA ARG A 284 11.62 -36.90 11.39
C ARG A 284 12.23 -36.32 10.12
N ALA A 285 11.47 -36.37 9.04
CA ALA A 285 11.93 -35.96 7.72
C ALA A 285 11.15 -34.71 7.25
N TRP A 286 11.85 -33.58 7.12
CA TRP A 286 11.28 -32.29 6.74
C TRP A 286 11.21 -32.13 5.21
N VAL A 287 10.60 -33.10 4.53
CA VAL A 287 10.57 -33.23 3.06
C VAL A 287 9.60 -32.25 2.38
N ALA A 288 9.82 -31.99 1.08
CA ALA A 288 9.08 -30.99 0.30
C ALA A 288 7.57 -31.27 0.21
N GLU A 289 7.17 -32.54 0.15
CA GLU A 289 5.78 -32.98 0.06
C GLU A 289 4.93 -32.59 1.27
N ARG A 290 5.59 -32.26 2.39
CA ARG A 290 4.94 -31.77 3.61
C ARG A 290 4.72 -30.26 3.62
N ALA A 291 5.15 -29.53 2.59
CA ALA A 291 5.02 -28.09 2.50
C ALA A 291 3.60 -27.59 2.14
N ALA A 292 2.67 -28.48 1.78
CA ALA A 292 1.30 -28.08 1.46
C ALA A 292 0.59 -27.50 2.69
N LEU A 293 -0.09 -26.36 2.53
CA LEU A 293 -0.74 -25.61 3.62
C LEU A 293 -1.77 -26.43 4.42
N SER A 294 -2.39 -27.42 3.79
CA SER A 294 -3.37 -28.33 4.41
C SER A 294 -2.74 -29.45 5.24
N THR A 295 -1.42 -29.63 5.18
CA THR A 295 -0.72 -30.70 5.90
C THR A 295 -0.55 -30.32 7.36
N ASN A 296 -1.01 -31.20 8.26
CA ASN A 296 -0.76 -31.05 9.70
C ASN A 296 0.58 -31.68 10.09
N GLY A 297 1.32 -31.03 10.99
CA GLY A 297 2.58 -31.54 11.56
C GLY A 297 3.82 -30.70 11.19
N HIS A 298 4.98 -31.34 11.17
CA HIS A 298 6.24 -30.76 10.66
C HIS A 298 6.13 -30.45 9.17
N SER A 299 6.67 -29.29 8.79
CA SER A 299 6.65 -28.73 7.42
C SER A 299 7.92 -29.11 6.65
N TRP A 300 8.15 -28.49 5.50
CA TRP A 300 9.46 -28.54 4.83
C TRP A 300 10.46 -27.62 5.54
N ALA A 301 11.70 -28.09 5.65
CA ALA A 301 12.85 -27.30 6.08
C ALA A 301 14.08 -27.78 5.31
N ALA A 302 14.90 -26.86 4.82
CA ALA A 302 16.16 -27.19 4.16
C ALA A 302 17.24 -27.63 5.18
N GLU A 303 18.30 -28.28 4.70
CA GLU A 303 19.43 -28.64 5.56
C GLU A 303 20.03 -27.42 6.28
N PRO A 304 20.42 -27.57 7.57
CA PRO A 304 21.06 -26.49 8.32
C PRO A 304 22.32 -25.98 7.61
N GLY A 305 22.43 -24.67 7.42
CA GLY A 305 23.57 -24.02 6.76
C GLY A 305 23.50 -24.02 5.24
N ALA A 306 22.41 -24.49 4.62
CA ALA A 306 22.21 -24.36 3.18
C ALA A 306 22.08 -22.87 2.77
N GLU A 307 23.04 -22.38 1.99
CA GLU A 307 22.95 -21.08 1.33
C GLU A 307 22.02 -21.19 0.10
N ALA A 308 21.08 -20.24 -0.05
CA ALA A 308 20.15 -20.16 -1.18
C ALA A 308 19.25 -21.41 -1.37
N ALA A 309 18.72 -21.96 -0.27
CA ALA A 309 17.73 -23.02 -0.31
C ALA A 309 16.43 -22.57 -1.01
N TRP A 310 15.76 -23.51 -1.70
CA TRP A 310 14.52 -23.23 -2.43
C TRP A 310 13.52 -24.38 -2.29
N LEU A 311 12.24 -24.03 -2.35
CA LEU A 311 11.10 -24.95 -2.45
C LEU A 311 10.39 -24.68 -3.77
N GLU A 312 10.22 -25.71 -4.58
CA GLU A 312 9.58 -25.66 -5.90
C GLU A 312 8.18 -26.26 -5.84
N LEU A 313 7.24 -25.54 -6.47
CA LEU A 313 5.84 -25.93 -6.62
C LEU A 313 5.55 -26.13 -8.11
N ASP A 314 5.17 -27.35 -8.54
CA ASP A 314 4.65 -27.62 -9.89
C ASP A 314 3.11 -27.57 -9.87
N LEU A 315 2.54 -26.62 -10.61
CA LEU A 315 1.09 -26.46 -10.76
C LEU A 315 0.49 -27.41 -11.82
N GLY A 316 1.31 -28.28 -12.43
CA GLY A 316 0.97 -29.25 -13.47
C GLY A 316 0.72 -28.63 -14.85
N THR A 317 0.10 -27.46 -14.90
CA THR A 317 -0.18 -26.69 -16.10
C THR A 317 0.16 -25.21 -15.89
N ARG A 318 0.17 -24.42 -16.97
CA ARG A 318 0.38 -22.98 -16.84
C ARG A 318 -0.86 -22.35 -16.20
N ARG A 319 -0.64 -21.66 -15.08
CA ARG A 319 -1.67 -20.95 -14.34
C ARG A 319 -1.33 -19.47 -14.24
N ASN A 320 -2.36 -18.68 -13.96
CA ASN A 320 -2.23 -17.28 -13.61
C ASN A 320 -2.15 -17.16 -12.09
N VAL A 321 -0.95 -17.00 -11.56
CA VAL A 321 -0.68 -16.96 -10.13
C VAL A 321 -0.73 -15.51 -9.65
N THR A 322 -1.66 -15.21 -8.75
CA THR A 322 -1.91 -13.84 -8.27
C THR A 322 -1.29 -13.54 -6.91
N GLY A 323 -0.70 -14.54 -6.26
CA GLY A 323 -0.04 -14.39 -4.98
C GLY A 323 0.34 -15.74 -4.38
N ILE A 324 0.86 -15.70 -3.16
CA ILE A 324 1.27 -16.87 -2.38
C ILE A 324 0.85 -16.68 -0.92
N ILE A 325 0.47 -17.79 -0.28
CA ILE A 325 0.20 -17.85 1.16
C ILE A 325 1.31 -18.68 1.80
N THR A 326 1.93 -18.16 2.86
CA THR A 326 3.00 -18.84 3.61
C THR A 326 2.59 -19.04 5.07
N LYS A 327 3.05 -20.14 5.67
CA LYS A 327 2.83 -20.49 7.07
C LYS A 327 4.08 -21.21 7.60
N GLY A 328 4.35 -21.09 8.90
CA GLY A 328 5.43 -21.83 9.55
C GLY A 328 5.04 -23.26 9.94
N SER A 329 5.90 -23.87 10.75
CA SER A 329 5.73 -25.24 11.25
C SER A 329 4.70 -25.30 12.39
N SER A 330 3.77 -26.25 12.31
CA SER A 330 2.71 -26.38 13.34
C SER A 330 3.09 -27.18 14.59
N GLU A 331 4.32 -27.73 14.65
CA GLU A 331 4.79 -28.65 15.69
C GLU A 331 5.72 -28.00 16.74
N GLN A 332 6.44 -28.83 17.52
CA GLN A 332 7.33 -28.46 18.65
C GLN A 332 8.34 -27.32 18.37
N HIS A 333 8.60 -27.00 17.11
CA HIS A 333 9.53 -25.95 16.71
C HIS A 333 8.79 -24.78 16.06
N ASP A 334 9.03 -23.58 16.59
CA ASP A 334 8.51 -22.32 16.07
C ASP A 334 9.37 -21.83 14.88
N TYR A 335 9.45 -22.65 13.83
CA TYR A 335 10.18 -22.32 12.61
C TYR A 335 9.26 -21.69 11.57
N TYR A 336 9.72 -20.58 10.99
CA TYR A 336 9.00 -19.83 9.97
C TYR A 336 9.97 -18.98 9.13
N VAL A 337 9.57 -18.64 7.91
CA VAL A 337 10.35 -17.80 6.99
C VAL A 337 9.92 -16.35 7.14
N MET A 338 10.85 -15.46 7.52
CA MET A 338 10.58 -14.03 7.71
C MET A 338 10.60 -13.21 6.43
N SER A 339 11.34 -13.66 5.41
CA SER A 339 11.44 -12.99 4.11
C SER A 339 11.89 -13.96 3.02
N TYR A 340 11.41 -13.76 1.79
CA TYR A 340 11.79 -14.61 0.66
C TYR A 340 11.75 -13.85 -0.66
N HIS A 341 12.40 -14.43 -1.68
CA HIS A 341 12.24 -14.06 -3.07
C HIS A 341 11.37 -15.10 -3.77
N VAL A 342 10.74 -14.70 -4.87
CA VAL A 342 9.97 -15.62 -5.72
C VAL A 342 10.61 -15.66 -7.10
N SER A 343 10.74 -16.84 -7.67
CA SER A 343 11.11 -17.07 -9.06
C SER A 343 10.07 -17.92 -9.75
N SER A 344 9.95 -17.77 -11.07
CA SER A 344 8.96 -18.51 -11.85
C SER A 344 9.54 -19.10 -13.12
N SER A 345 8.99 -20.25 -13.53
CA SER A 345 9.38 -20.93 -14.76
C SER A 345 8.19 -21.51 -15.52
N ARG A 346 8.33 -21.56 -16.85
CA ARG A 346 7.37 -22.17 -17.77
C ARG A 346 7.73 -23.60 -18.16
N ASP A 347 8.98 -24.00 -17.92
CA ASP A 347 9.57 -25.26 -18.40
C ASP A 347 10.38 -26.00 -17.33
N GLY A 348 10.50 -25.44 -16.11
CA GLY A 348 11.27 -25.99 -15.00
C GLY A 348 12.79 -25.81 -15.14
N LYS A 349 13.26 -25.20 -16.23
CA LYS A 349 14.68 -25.04 -16.55
C LYS A 349 15.11 -23.58 -16.52
N ASN A 350 14.32 -22.71 -17.14
CA ASN A 350 14.59 -21.29 -17.23
C ASN A 350 13.80 -20.55 -16.14
N TRP A 351 14.52 -20.00 -15.16
CA TRP A 351 13.95 -19.32 -14.01
C TRP A 351 14.06 -17.81 -14.17
N ARG A 352 12.98 -17.11 -13.85
CA ARG A 352 12.92 -15.65 -13.86
C ARG A 352 12.57 -15.16 -12.46
N PRO A 353 13.42 -14.35 -11.81
CA PRO A 353 13.07 -13.77 -10.54
C PRO A 353 11.89 -12.82 -10.71
N TYR A 354 11.03 -12.79 -9.69
CA TYR A 354 9.93 -11.87 -9.62
C TYR A 354 10.44 -10.48 -9.27
N ARG A 355 10.13 -9.52 -10.14
CA ARG A 355 10.45 -8.11 -9.93
C ARG A 355 9.17 -7.35 -9.75
N GLY A 356 9.18 -6.40 -8.81
CA GLY A 356 8.07 -5.49 -8.60
C GLY A 356 7.87 -4.56 -9.79
N SER A 357 6.96 -3.61 -9.62
CA SER A 357 6.58 -2.66 -10.67
C SER A 357 7.72 -1.76 -11.17
N SER A 358 8.75 -1.49 -10.36
CA SER A 358 9.94 -0.73 -10.77
C SER A 358 10.86 -1.52 -11.71
N GLY A 359 10.79 -2.86 -11.71
CA GLY A 359 11.54 -3.75 -12.60
C GLY A 359 13.07 -3.77 -12.40
N GLN A 360 13.62 -2.96 -11.51
CA GLN A 360 15.07 -2.79 -11.33
C GLN A 360 15.69 -3.87 -10.45
N GLU A 361 14.98 -4.32 -9.42
CA GLU A 361 15.48 -5.27 -8.42
C GLU A 361 14.49 -6.41 -8.17
N ASP A 362 15.03 -7.53 -7.70
CA ASP A 362 14.24 -8.69 -7.31
C ASP A 362 13.46 -8.35 -6.04
N LYS A 363 12.15 -8.60 -6.06
CA LYS A 363 11.27 -8.21 -4.95
C LYS A 363 11.54 -9.12 -3.75
N VAL A 364 11.77 -8.51 -2.60
CA VAL A 364 11.73 -9.18 -1.31
C VAL A 364 10.29 -9.15 -0.79
N PHE A 365 9.75 -10.31 -0.46
CA PHE A 365 8.46 -10.46 0.20
C PHE A 365 8.65 -10.61 1.70
N GLU A 366 7.80 -9.94 2.47
CA GLU A 366 7.73 -10.12 3.92
C GLU A 366 6.93 -11.40 4.22
N GLY A 367 7.55 -12.32 4.94
CA GLY A 367 6.96 -13.59 5.35
C GLY A 367 6.30 -13.51 6.72
N ASN A 368 6.42 -14.58 7.47
CA ASN A 368 5.71 -14.82 8.73
C ASN A 368 6.46 -14.18 9.92
N ALA A 369 5.70 -13.76 10.93
CA ALA A 369 6.20 -13.27 12.22
C ALA A 369 6.09 -14.32 13.35
N ASP A 370 5.37 -15.42 13.09
CA ASP A 370 5.19 -16.57 13.96
C ASP A 370 4.91 -17.82 13.11
N SER A 371 4.92 -19.01 13.72
CA SER A 371 4.69 -20.25 12.99
C SER A 371 3.24 -20.58 12.64
N GLN A 372 2.25 -19.94 13.28
CA GLN A 372 0.85 -20.35 13.21
C GLN A 372 0.02 -19.50 12.23
N GLY A 373 0.33 -18.22 12.14
CA GLY A 373 -0.32 -17.25 11.30
C GLY A 373 0.01 -17.45 9.83
N GLU A 374 -1.01 -17.33 8.99
CA GLU A 374 -0.86 -17.32 7.54
C GLU A 374 -0.52 -15.91 7.06
N VAL A 375 0.40 -15.81 6.09
CA VAL A 375 0.78 -14.55 5.45
C VAL A 375 0.50 -14.61 3.97
N PHE A 376 -0.29 -13.66 3.48
CA PHE A 376 -0.59 -13.53 2.06
C PHE A 376 0.25 -12.43 1.41
N ASN A 377 0.90 -12.73 0.28
CA ASN A 377 1.54 -11.73 -0.57
C ASN A 377 1.02 -11.83 -2.00
N ALA A 378 0.56 -10.70 -2.55
CA ALA A 378 0.08 -10.61 -3.91
C ALA A 378 1.22 -10.36 -4.91
N PHE A 379 1.03 -10.88 -6.12
CA PHE A 379 1.88 -10.63 -7.27
C PHE A 379 1.21 -9.57 -8.16
N ILE A 380 1.78 -8.37 -8.14
CA ILE A 380 1.39 -7.22 -8.95
C ILE A 380 2.62 -6.78 -9.77
N PRO A 381 2.71 -7.14 -11.06
CA PRO A 381 1.73 -7.88 -11.87
C PRO A 381 1.66 -9.39 -11.57
N PRO A 382 0.56 -10.08 -11.93
CA PRO A 382 0.45 -11.53 -11.72
C PRO A 382 1.40 -12.33 -12.61
N ILE A 383 1.74 -13.55 -12.19
CA ILE A 383 2.71 -14.42 -12.84
C ILE A 383 2.00 -15.47 -13.70
N ILE A 384 2.37 -15.60 -14.97
CA ILE A 384 1.93 -16.71 -15.83
C ILE A 384 3.04 -17.76 -15.91
N ALA A 385 2.92 -18.81 -15.10
CA ALA A 385 3.92 -19.86 -14.94
C ALA A 385 3.31 -21.23 -14.65
N ARG A 386 4.12 -22.28 -14.81
CA ARG A 386 3.79 -23.64 -14.34
C ARG A 386 4.51 -23.95 -13.02
N TYR A 387 5.74 -23.47 -12.89
CA TYR A 387 6.58 -23.70 -11.72
C TYR A 387 6.83 -22.39 -10.97
N ILE A 388 6.78 -22.45 -9.64
CA ILE A 388 7.12 -21.35 -8.73
C ILE A 388 8.19 -21.86 -7.76
N ARG A 389 9.16 -21.00 -7.43
CA ARG A 389 10.19 -21.21 -6.41
C ARG A 389 10.27 -20.02 -5.48
#